data_AF-A0A3D2VKD6-F1
#
_entry.id   AF-A0A3D2VKD6-F1
#
_cell.length_a   1.000
_cell.length_b   1.000
_cell.length_c   1.000
_cell.angle_alpha   90.00
_cell.angle_beta   90.00
_cell.angle_gamma   90.00
#
_symmetry.space_group_name_H-M   'P 1'
#
loop_
_entity.id
_entity.type
_entity.pdbx_description
1 polymer ?
#
loop_
_entity_poly.entity_id
_entity_poly.type
_entity_poly.pdbx_seq_one_letter_code
_entity_poly.pdbx_strand_id
1 'polypeptide(L)'
;LKVHVRVIEGTRSRIQIFQGIVIRRQGGGVRETFTVRKVSFGVGVERTFPLHTPVVEKIEVVTRGDVRRAKLYYLRELRGKKAKIKEKRDNASAADA
;
A
#
# COMPACT_ATOMS: atom_id res chain seq x y z
N LEU A 1 -3.52 -1.73 -2.01
CA LEU A 1 -3.01 -0.53 -2.70
C LEU A 1 -2.08 -0.99 -3.81
N LYS A 2 -2.22 -0.48 -5.04
CA LYS A 2 -1.23 -0.62 -6.10
C LYS A 2 -0.47 0.70 -6.21
N VAL A 3 0.86 0.63 -6.22
CA VAL A 3 1.75 1.76 -6.44
C VAL A 3 2.46 1.53 -7.76
N HIS A 4 2.25 2.42 -8.73
CA HIS A 4 2.92 2.39 -10.03
C HIS A 4 4.22 3.16 -9.92
N VAL A 5 5.33 2.44 -9.91
CA VAL A 5 6.67 2.98 -9.72
C VAL A 5 7.40 2.97 -11.05
N ARG A 6 7.88 4.12 -11.48
CA ARG A 6 8.78 4.23 -12.64
C ARG A 6 10.15 3.71 -12.25
N VAL A 7 10.61 2.66 -12.94
CA VAL A 7 11.94 2.09 -12.77
C VAL A 7 12.75 2.39 -14.02
N ILE A 8 13.92 2.99 -13.85
CA ILE A 8 14.83 3.36 -14.93
C ILE A 8 15.98 2.35 -14.92
N GLU A 9 16.14 1.64 -16.04
CA GLU A 9 17.18 0.63 -16.25
C GLU A 9 18.04 1.12 -17.44
N GLY A 10 19.06 1.91 -17.13
CA GLY A 10 19.89 2.58 -18.14
C GLY A 10 19.08 3.59 -18.95
N THR A 11 18.94 3.35 -20.26
CA THR A 11 18.19 4.22 -21.19
C THR A 11 16.71 3.88 -21.29
N ARG A 12 16.27 2.73 -20.75
CA ARG A 12 14.86 2.31 -20.80
C ARG A 12 14.17 2.57 -19.47
N SER A 13 12.89 2.91 -19.53
CA SER A 13 12.05 3.02 -18.32
C SER A 13 10.81 2.15 -18.45
N ARG A 14 10.36 1.62 -17.33
CA ARG A 14 9.12 0.82 -17.24
C ARG A 14 8.36 1.13 -15.97
N ILE A 15 7.05 0.88 -16.00
CA ILE A 15 6.21 0.99 -14.82
C ILE A 15 6.15 -0.37 -14.13
N GLN A 16 6.68 -0.43 -12.90
CA GLN A 16 6.56 -1.60 -12.04
C GLN A 16 5.45 -1.37 -11.02
N ILE A 17 4.52 -2.33 -10.93
CA ILE A 17 3.42 -2.29 -9.98
C ILE A 17 3.84 -2.96 -8.67
N PHE A 18 3.89 -2.20 -7.58
CA PHE A 18 4.03 -2.73 -6.23
C PHE A 18 2.67 -2.76 -5.54
N GLN A 19 2.08 -3.95 -5.44
CA GLN A 19 0.79 -4.16 -4.81
C GLN A 19 0.92 -4.76 -3.41
N GLY A 20 0.32 -4.13 -2.42
CA GLY A 20 0.30 -4.66 -1.05
C GLY A 20 -0.59 -3.89 -0.09
N ILE A 21 -0.39 -4.18 1.19
CA ILE A 21 -1.09 -3.57 2.32
C ILE A 21 -0.28 -2.36 2.80
N VAL A 22 -0.92 -1.22 3.00
CA VAL A 22 -0.28 -0.08 3.65
C VAL A 22 -0.20 -0.36 5.15
N ILE A 23 1.02 -0.40 5.70
CA ILE A 23 1.23 -0.73 7.12
C ILE A 23 1.51 0.50 7.98
N ARG A 24 1.90 1.62 7.38
CA ARG A 24 2.04 2.92 8.05
C ARG A 24 1.98 4.05 7.03
N ARG A 25 1.61 5.23 7.53
CA ARG A 25 1.82 6.54 6.94
C ARG A 25 2.45 7.42 8.02
N GLN A 26 3.43 8.24 7.66
CA GLN A 26 4.19 9.04 8.63
C GLN A 26 4.77 10.30 7.99
N GLY A 27 5.07 11.28 8.83
CA GLY A 27 5.50 12.61 8.38
C GLY A 27 4.31 13.51 8.09
N GLY A 28 4.59 14.61 7.40
CA GLY A 28 3.59 15.59 6.98
C GLY A 28 4.22 16.57 5.98
N GLY A 29 3.38 17.24 5.19
CA GLY A 29 3.83 18.07 4.08
C GLY A 29 4.67 17.27 3.07
N VAL A 30 5.69 17.90 2.51
CA VAL A 30 6.52 17.30 1.44
C VAL A 30 7.26 16.02 1.86
N ARG A 31 7.59 15.88 3.15
CA ARG A 31 8.30 14.70 3.70
C ARG A 31 7.37 13.54 4.06
N GLU A 32 6.09 13.63 3.73
CA GLU A 32 5.13 12.57 4.02
C GLU A 32 5.46 11.28 3.26
N THR A 33 5.42 10.15 3.96
CA THR A 33 5.75 8.83 3.41
C THR A 33 4.71 7.80 3.84
N PHE A 34 4.60 6.73 3.06
CA PHE A 34 3.81 5.56 3.40
C PHE A 34 4.58 4.28 3.07
N THR A 35 4.34 3.21 3.83
CA THR A 35 5.03 1.93 3.62
C THR A 35 4.03 0.87 3.23
N VAL A 36 4.33 0.18 2.13
CA VAL A 36 3.53 -0.93 1.60
C VAL A 36 4.27 -2.23 1.87
N ARG A 37 3.56 -3.22 2.42
CA ARG A 37 4.03 -4.58 2.66
C ARG A 37 3.38 -5.55 1.69
N LYS A 38 4.18 -6.42 1.08
CA LYS A 38 3.75 -7.55 0.25
C LYS A 38 4.57 -8.78 0.63
N VAL A 39 3.96 -9.96 0.61
CA VAL A 39 4.73 -11.22 0.58
C VAL A 39 4.90 -11.60 -0.89
N SER A 40 6.16 -11.70 -1.35
CA SER A 40 6.50 -12.08 -2.72
C SER A 40 7.41 -13.30 -2.66
N PHE A 41 7.05 -14.38 -3.37
CA PHE A 41 7.83 -15.62 -3.38
C PHE A 41 8.20 -16.14 -1.98
N GLY A 42 7.26 -16.06 -1.02
CA GLY A 42 7.47 -16.50 0.36
C GLY A 42 8.25 -15.52 1.25
N VAL A 43 8.83 -14.45 0.69
CA VAL A 43 9.60 -13.43 1.43
C VAL A 43 8.77 -12.18 1.65
N GLY A 44 8.78 -11.65 2.87
CA GLY A 44 8.13 -10.38 3.20
C GLY A 44 8.95 -9.21 2.68
N VAL A 45 8.38 -8.42 1.76
CA VAL A 45 9.00 -7.23 1.18
C VAL A 45 8.23 -6.00 1.62
N GLU A 46 8.95 -5.02 2.15
CA GLU A 46 8.41 -3.71 2.51
C GLU A 46 9.09 -2.63 1.67
N ARG A 47 8.29 -1.73 1.09
CA ARG A 47 8.80 -0.55 0.38
C ARG A 47 8.15 0.70 0.96
N THR A 48 8.98 1.70 1.26
CA THR A 48 8.53 3.02 1.71
C THR A 48 8.60 3.98 0.54
N PHE A 49 7.51 4.68 0.29
CA PHE A 49 7.37 5.64 -0.79
C PHE A 49 7.11 7.03 -0.21
N PRO A 50 7.82 8.08 -0.65
CA PRO A 50 7.39 9.45 -0.46
C PRO A 50 6.07 9.68 -1.19
N LEU A 51 5.15 10.44 -0.58
CA LEU A 51 3.86 10.74 -1.18
C LEU A 51 3.99 11.67 -2.40
N HIS A 52 4.96 12.58 -2.37
CA HIS A 52 5.15 13.64 -3.36
C HIS A 52 6.37 13.40 -4.25
N THR A 53 6.66 12.15 -4.60
CA THR A 53 7.80 11.81 -5.48
C THR A 53 7.37 11.67 -6.94
N PRO A 54 8.16 12.16 -7.92
CA PRO A 54 7.88 11.96 -9.34
C PRO A 54 8.09 10.51 -9.81
N VAL A 55 8.72 9.66 -8.99
CA VAL A 55 8.96 8.25 -9.31
C VAL A 55 7.67 7.43 -9.20
N VAL A 56 6.69 7.89 -8.41
CA VAL A 56 5.38 7.27 -8.31
C VAL A 56 4.46 7.94 -9.33
N GLU A 57 4.05 7.18 -10.33
CA GLU A 57 3.22 7.68 -11.42
C GLU A 57 1.74 7.70 -11.03
N LYS A 58 1.30 6.67 -10.31
CA LYS A 58 -0.11 6.52 -9.91
C LYS A 58 -0.21 5.67 -8.66
N ILE A 59 -1.19 6.00 -7.81
CA ILE A 59 -1.58 5.20 -6.66
C ILE A 59 -3.05 4.81 -6.84
N GLU A 60 -3.33 3.51 -6.79
CA GLU A 60 -4.69 2.97 -6.92
C GLU A 60 -5.13 2.23 -5.66
N VAL A 61 -6.27 2.66 -5.10
CA VAL A 61 -6.91 1.98 -3.98
C VAL A 61 -7.74 0.82 -4.52
N VAL A 62 -7.21 -0.40 -4.38
CA VAL A 62 -7.90 -1.63 -4.79
C VAL A 62 -9.03 -1.98 -3.81
N THR A 63 -8.74 -1.88 -2.51
CA THR A 63 -9.66 -2.29 -1.44
C THR A 63 -9.34 -1.49 -0.19
N ARG A 64 -10.36 -1.13 0.59
CA ARG A 64 -10.20 -0.52 1.92
C ARG A 64 -10.27 -1.59 2.99
N GLY A 65 -9.28 -1.64 3.87
CA GLY A 65 -9.24 -2.60 4.97
C GLY A 65 -9.86 -2.03 6.24
N ASP A 66 -10.63 -2.86 6.96
CA ASP A 66 -11.11 -2.56 8.31
C ASP A 66 -10.01 -2.87 9.33
N VAL A 67 -9.43 -1.82 9.90
CA VAL A 67 -8.32 -1.89 10.86
C VAL A 67 -8.51 -0.86 11.97
N ARG A 68 -8.04 -1.21 13.18
CA ARG A 68 -8.18 -0.37 14.37
C ARG A 68 -6.92 0.44 14.72
N ARG A 69 -5.79 0.15 14.07
CA ARG A 69 -4.48 0.76 14.38
C ARG A 69 -3.95 1.49 13.15
N ALA A 70 -3.34 2.66 13.35
CA ALA A 70 -2.68 3.40 12.27
C ALA A 70 -1.38 2.73 11.79
N LYS A 71 -0.70 1.99 12.68
CA LYS A 71 0.51 1.20 12.39
C LYS A 71 0.19 -0.29 12.51
N LEU A 72 0.31 -1.02 11.41
CA LEU A 72 -0.08 -2.43 11.29
C LEU A 72 1.13 -3.37 11.37
N TYR A 73 2.12 -3.05 12.21
CA TYR A 73 3.36 -3.83 12.30
C TYR A 73 3.16 -5.29 12.72
N TYR A 74 2.07 -5.58 13.43
CA TYR A 74 1.69 -6.95 13.80
C TYR A 74 1.51 -7.86 12.56
N LEU A 75 1.21 -7.31 11.38
CA LEU A 75 1.12 -8.08 10.13
C LEU A 75 2.47 -8.64 9.64
N ARG A 76 3.58 -8.28 10.30
CA ARG A 76 4.90 -8.85 9.99
C ARG A 76 5.04 -10.29 10.44
N GLU A 77 4.44 -10.60 11.58
CA GLU A 77 4.51 -11.92 12.24
C GLU A 77 3.39 -12.85 11.76
N LEU A 78 2.29 -12.28 11.25
CA LEU A 78 1.15 -13.06 10.76
C LEU A 78 1.40 -13.65 9.37
N ARG A 79 0.90 -14.87 9.16
CA ARG A 79 0.95 -15.60 7.88
C ARG A 79 -0.41 -16.17 7.51
N GLY A 80 -0.60 -16.46 6.22
CA GLY A 80 -1.80 -17.09 5.69
C GLY A 80 -3.08 -16.31 6.00
N LYS A 81 -4.13 -17.01 6.42
CA LYS A 81 -5.45 -16.42 6.72
C LYS A 81 -5.40 -15.34 7.82
N LYS A 82 -4.46 -15.46 8.78
CA LYS A 82 -4.32 -14.49 9.88
C LYS A 82 -3.82 -13.13 9.40
N ALA A 83 -3.06 -13.08 8.31
CA ALA A 83 -2.56 -11.84 7.73
C ALA A 83 -3.59 -11.12 6.85
N LYS A 84 -4.75 -11.76 6.58
CA LYS A 84 -5.81 -11.17 5.74
C LYS A 84 -6.60 -10.14 6.55
N ILE A 85 -6.63 -8.91 6.04
CA ILE A 85 -7.46 -7.83 6.58
C ILE A 85 -8.87 -7.97 6.02
N LYS A 86 -9.88 -7.80 6.86
CA LYS A 86 -11.28 -7.75 6.42
C LYS A 86 -11.51 -6.49 5.60
N GLU A 87 -12.29 -6.61 4.52
CA GLU A 87 -12.67 -5.45 3.74
C GLU A 87 -13.65 -4.58 4.53
N LYS A 88 -13.41 -3.27 4.53
CA LYS A 88 -14.32 -2.29 5.11
C LYS A 88 -15.47 -2.09 4.12
N ARG A 89 -16.66 -2.57 4.47
CA ARG A 89 -17.88 -2.29 3.72
C ARG A 89 -18.39 -0.92 4.14
N ASP A 90 -18.29 0.05 3.24
CA ASP A 90 -18.92 1.35 3.43
C ASP A 90 -20.42 1.15 3.10
N ASN A 91 -21.29 1.07 4.12
CA ASN A 91 -22.76 0.95 3.96
C ASN A 91 -23.41 2.23 3.37
N ALA A 92 -22.63 3.11 2.75
CA ALA A 92 -23.06 4.46 2.35
C ALA A 92 -23.84 4.50 1.02
N SER A 93 -24.00 3.39 0.30
CA SER A 93 -24.79 3.34 -0.95
C SER A 93 -26.30 3.12 -0.73
N ALA A 94 -26.82 3.41 0.46
CA ALA A 94 -28.24 3.29 0.80
C ALA A 94 -28.89 4.65 1.15
N ALA A 95 -28.18 5.78 0.97
CA ALA A 95 -28.67 7.11 1.34
C ALA A 95 -29.00 8.03 0.14
N ASP A 96 -28.74 7.61 -1.10
CA ASP A 96 -28.96 8.40 -2.32
C ASP A 96 -29.85 7.66 -3.35
N ALA A 97 -30.97 7.07 -2.89
CA ALA A 97 -32.02 6.53 -3.76
C ALA A 97 -33.41 6.81 -3.19
#